data_AF-A0A836KPQ3-F1
#
_entry.id   AF-A0A836KPQ3-F1
#
_cell.length_a   1.000
_cell.length_b   1.000
_cell.length_c   1.000
_cell.angle_alpha   90.00
_cell.angle_beta   90.00
_cell.angle_gamma   90.00
#
_symmetry.space_group_name_H-M   'P 1'
#
loop_
_entity.id
_entity.type
_entity.pdbx_description
1 polymer ?
#
loop_
_entity_poly.entity_id
_entity_poly.type
_entity_poly.pdbx_seq_one_letter_code
_entity_poly.pdbx_strand_id
1 'polypeptide(L)' 'MNRILSIYTAARTITWEAGVMIKEVMKELDKVGLVMRCVPSYVQTTIGGCIATATHRSGIQ' A
#
# COMPACT_ATOMS: atom_id res chain seq x y z
N MET A 1 -7.66 12.95 -4.97
CA MET A 1 -6.27 12.66 -4.54
C MET A 1 -6.09 11.14 -4.52
N ASN A 2 -5.60 10.55 -5.62
CA ASN A 2 -5.43 9.11 -5.84
C ASN A 2 -4.18 8.76 -6.70
N ARG A 3 -3.09 9.51 -6.55
CA ARG A 3 -1.83 9.29 -7.31
C ARG A 3 -0.74 8.65 -6.46
N ILE A 4 0.09 7.82 -7.09
CA ILE A 4 1.39 7.38 -6.55
C ILE A 4 2.42 8.42 -6.97
N LEU A 5 3.15 8.99 -6.00
CA LEU A 5 4.05 10.13 -6.22
C LEU A 5 5.50 9.69 -6.42
N SER A 6 5.97 8.70 -5.66
CA SER A 6 7.35 8.19 -5.77
C SER A 6 7.51 6.83 -5.11
N ILE A 7 8.45 6.02 -5.64
CA ILE A 7 8.95 4.79 -5.01
C ILE A 7 10.46 4.90 -4.92
N TYR A 8 11.01 4.86 -3.70
CA TYR A 8 12.44 4.90 -3.45
C TYR A 8 12.92 3.52 -2.95
N THR A 9 13.45 2.73 -3.88
CA THR A 9 13.77 1.32 -3.66
C THR A 9 14.87 1.10 -2.63
N ALA A 10 15.87 1.98 -2.58
CA ALA A 10 16.98 1.89 -1.63
C ALA A 10 16.53 2.03 -0.16
N ALA A 11 15.65 2.98 0.17
CA ALA A 11 15.08 3.08 1.52
C ALA A 11 13.80 2.26 1.71
N ARG A 12 13.30 1.58 0.67
CA ARG A 12 12.06 0.81 0.67
C ARG A 12 10.85 1.65 1.11
N THR A 13 10.80 2.89 0.63
CA THR A 13 9.71 3.83 0.89
C THR A 13 8.92 4.12 -0.37
N ILE A 14 7.63 4.40 -0.20
CA ILE A 14 6.73 4.81 -1.27
C ILE A 14 5.89 5.98 -0.75
N THR A 15 5.58 6.94 -1.62
CA THR A 15 4.74 8.10 -1.31
C THR A 15 3.52 8.08 -2.21
N TRP A 16 2.34 8.23 -1.63
CA TRP A 16 1.07 8.15 -2.34
C TRP A 16 0.02 9.07 -1.72
N GLU A 17 -0.99 9.42 -2.50
CA GLU A 17 -2.17 10.12 -2.01
C GLU A 17 -3.16 9.14 -1.36
N ALA A 18 -3.90 9.60 -0.35
CA ALA A 18 -4.76 8.74 0.48
C ALA A 18 -5.82 7.94 -0.30
N GLY A 19 -6.28 8.42 -1.46
CA GLY A 19 -7.29 7.75 -2.29
C GLY A 19 -6.75 6.64 -3.20
N VAL A 20 -5.44 6.37 -3.22
CA VAL A 20 -4.88 5.24 -3.99
C VAL A 20 -5.42 3.92 -3.45
N MET A 21 -5.76 2.98 -4.34
CA MET A 21 -6.22 1.65 -3.95
C MET A 21 -5.05 0.74 -3.56
N ILE A 22 -5.25 -0.12 -2.56
CA ILE A 22 -4.24 -1.12 -2.15
C ILE A 22 -3.80 -1.99 -3.33
N LYS A 23 -4.74 -2.40 -4.20
CA LYS A 23 -4.45 -3.14 -5.43
C LYS A 23 -3.43 -2.44 -6.34
N GLU A 24 -3.53 -1.12 -6.47
CA GLU A 24 -2.63 -0.33 -7.33
C GLU A 24 -1.23 -0.25 -6.71
N VAL A 25 -1.14 -0.04 -5.40
CA VAL A 25 0.14 -0.04 -4.68
C VAL A 25 0.86 -1.38 -4.82
N MET A 26 0.15 -2.50 -4.65
CA MET A 26 0.78 -3.82 -4.82
C MET A 26 1.32 -4.02 -6.24
N LYS A 27 0.59 -3.58 -7.27
CA LYS A 27 1.04 -3.67 -8.66
C LYS A 27 2.28 -2.82 -8.93
N GLU A 28 2.37 -1.62 -8.38
CA GLU A 28 3.54 -0.76 -8.58
C GLU A 28 4.77 -1.23 -7.78
N LEU A 29 4.57 -1.82 -6.59
CA LEU A 29 5.67 -2.42 -5.81
C LEU A 29 6.26 -3.66 -6.50
N ASP A 30 5.41 -4.50 -7.09
CA ASP A 30 5.83 -5.72 -7.80
C ASP A 30 6.80 -5.41 -8.95
N LYS A 31 6.56 -4.32 -9.70
CA LYS A 31 7.44 -3.87 -10.80
C LYS A 31 8.88 -3.58 -10.36
N VAL A 32 9.08 -3.26 -9.08
CA VAL A 32 10.40 -2.94 -8.51
C VAL A 32 10.91 -4.01 -7.54
N GLY A 33 10.29 -5.19 -7.52
CA GLY A 33 10.68 -6.31 -6.68
C GLY A 33 10.42 -6.08 -5.18
N LEU A 34 9.46 -5.21 -4.84
CA LEU A 34 9.05 -4.94 -3.46
C LEU A 34 7.64 -5.47 -3.19
N VAL A 35 7.34 -5.70 -1.91
CA VAL A 35 6.04 -6.18 -1.46
C VAL A 35 5.58 -5.46 -0.20
N MET A 36 4.27 -5.37 0.01
CA MET A 36 3.69 -4.87 1.25
C MET A 36 3.51 -6.02 2.24
N ARG A 37 3.97 -5.83 3.50
CA ARG A 37 3.89 -6.88 4.54
C ARG A 37 2.51 -7.06 5.14
N CYS A 38 1.70 -6.00 5.16
CA CYS A 38 0.36 -5.98 5.73
C CYS A 38 -0.64 -5.73 4.60
N VAL A 39 -1.28 -6.80 4.11
CA VAL A 39 -2.27 -6.73 3.02
C VAL A 39 -3.65 -7.06 3.59
N PRO A 40 -4.68 -6.21 3.40
CA PRO A 40 -6.04 -6.51 3.77
C PRO A 40 -6.63 -7.66 2.94
N SER A 41 -7.62 -8.37 3.47
CA SER A 41 -8.33 -9.43 2.75
C SER A 41 -9.10 -8.92 1.52
N TYR A 42 -9.45 -7.62 1.48
CA TYR A 42 -10.11 -6.97 0.35
C TYR A 42 -9.33 -5.73 -0.12
N VAL A 43 -8.81 -5.80 -1.35
CA VAL A 43 -7.83 -4.84 -1.89
C VAL A 43 -8.42 -3.72 -2.73
N GLN A 44 -9.75 -3.71 -2.92
CA GLN A 44 -10.48 -2.56 -3.50
C GLN A 44 -10.86 -1.56 -2.38
N THR A 45 -9.87 -1.21 -1.57
CA THR A 45 -9.95 -0.27 -0.47
C THR A 45 -8.85 0.76 -0.63
N THR A 46 -9.14 2.01 -0.26
CA THR A 46 -8.16 3.09 -0.32
C THR A 46 -7.18 2.97 0.82
N ILE A 47 -5.92 3.37 0.61
CA ILE A 47 -4.93 3.32 1.69
C ILE A 47 -5.32 4.23 2.86
N GLY A 48 -5.86 5.42 2.57
CA GLY A 48 -6.37 6.33 3.58
C GLY A 48 -7.47 5.69 4.43
N GLY A 49 -8.39 4.94 3.81
CA GLY A 49 -9.42 4.18 4.53
C GLY A 49 -8.80 3.12 5.43
N CYS A 50 -7.86 2.33 4.90
CA CYS A 50 -7.18 1.29 5.68
C CYS A 50 -6.45 1.85 6.91
N ILE A 51 -5.75 2.98 6.76
CA ILE A 51 -5.04 3.62 7.87
C ILE A 51 -6.03 4.20 8.88
N ALA A 52 -7.07 4.91 8.41
CA ALA A 52 -8.05 5.57 9.27
C ALA A 52 -8.84 4.57 10.15
N THR A 53 -9.05 3.34 9.66
CA THR A 53 -9.81 2.31 10.39
C THR A 53 -8.93 1.22 11.00
N ALA A 54 -7.61 1.41 11.04
CA ALA A 54 -6.66 0.41 11.54
C ALA A 54 -6.84 -0.99 10.91
N THR A 55 -7.07 -1.04 9.60
CA THR A 55 -7.12 -2.30 8.85
C THR A 55 -5.80 -3.04 8.97
N HIS A 56 -5.86 -4.32 9.30
CA HIS A 56 -4.71 -5.15 9.59
C HIS A 56 -4.80 -6.51 8.88
N ARG A 57 -3.71 -7.28 8.96
CA ARG A 57 -3.65 -8.71 8.58
C ARG A 57 -3.55 -9.57 9.83
N SER A 58 -3.80 -10.86 9.69
CA SER A 58 -3.41 -11.84 10.69
C SER A 58 -1.89 -12.08 10.67
N GLY A 59 -1.26 -12.16 11.84
CA GLY A 59 0.16 -12.42 12.01
C GLY A 59 0.64 -12.13 13.43
N ILE A 60 1.76 -12.73 13.83
CA ILE A 60 2.48 -12.38 15.06
C ILE A 60 3.46 -11.26 14.70
N GLN A 61 3.44 -10.16 15.46
CA GLN A 61 4.20 -8.94 15.16
C GLN A 61 5.67 -9.06 15.59
#